data_AF-A0A7X9DVQ3-F1
#
_entry.id   AF-A0A7X9DVQ3-F1
#
_cell.length_a   1.000
_cell.length_b   1.000
_cell.length_c   1.000
_cell.angle_alpha   90.00
_cell.angle_beta   90.00
_cell.angle_gamma   90.00
#
_symmetry.space_group_name_H-M   'P 1'
#
loop_
_entity.id
_entity.type
_entity.pdbx_description
1 polymer ?
#
loop_
_entity_poly.entity_id
_entity_poly.type
_entity_poly.pdbx_seq_one_letter_code
_entity_poly.pdbx_strand_id
1 'polypeptide(L)'
;IGLNGGIFIINGQTGAILSSLPSNVEASAIIPPTIVNLDNSGGPEIALVGTCTVQDVEGHLQQRTCSFGFAGDPATPEIRTLWREVSDNVTSSGGVAGFDFEGDGWYELVQCDASELAAFAGLERQRLFSAPRASTSAFSAPVIADTDSDGRAEIVLAQDGGVIPVNQGLLVFGETWAGARRIWNQFDYHITNVRENGVIPRFERPHWLELNATRTTPPQCR
;
A
#
# COMPACT_ATOMS: atom_id res chain seq x y z
N ILE A 1 -5.60 -2.37 21.94
CA ILE A 1 -6.62 -2.87 20.99
C ILE A 1 -5.93 -3.96 20.19
N GLY A 2 -6.07 -5.22 20.58
CA GLY A 2 -5.41 -6.35 19.91
C GLY A 2 -6.40 -6.99 18.95
N LEU A 3 -6.41 -6.55 17.70
CA LEU A 3 -7.07 -7.32 16.65
C LEU A 3 -6.11 -8.45 16.30
N ASN A 4 -6.33 -9.64 16.85
CA ASN A 4 -5.68 -10.84 16.33
C ASN A 4 -6.12 -10.98 14.87
N GLY A 5 -5.21 -10.68 13.94
CA GLY A 5 -5.44 -10.70 12.51
C GLY A 5 -4.77 -11.89 11.86
N GLY A 6 -4.91 -12.01 10.55
CA GLY A 6 -4.05 -12.88 9.77
C GLY A 6 -4.34 -12.81 8.30
N ILE A 7 -3.47 -13.47 7.54
CA ILE A 7 -3.55 -13.51 6.09
C ILE A 7 -3.97 -14.91 5.67
N PHE A 8 -5.02 -14.93 4.86
CA PHE A 8 -5.67 -16.14 4.39
C PHE A 8 -5.86 -16.04 2.89
N ILE A 9 -5.56 -17.12 2.19
CA ILE A 9 -6.06 -17.35 0.84
C ILE A 9 -7.35 -18.15 0.99
N ILE A 10 -8.44 -17.63 0.44
CA ILE A 10 -9.76 -18.25 0.52
C ILE A 10 -10.30 -18.56 -0.88
N ASN A 11 -11.09 -19.62 -0.98
CA ASN A 11 -11.87 -19.89 -2.18
C ASN A 11 -13.02 -18.86 -2.26
N GLY A 12 -13.00 -18.00 -3.28
CA GLY A 12 -13.98 -16.93 -3.42
C GLY A 12 -15.44 -17.38 -3.62
N GLN A 13 -15.68 -18.64 -3.98
CA GLN A 13 -17.04 -19.19 -4.14
C GLN A 13 -17.56 -19.84 -2.86
N THR A 14 -16.71 -20.57 -2.16
CA THR A 14 -17.12 -21.40 -1.01
C THR A 14 -16.76 -20.79 0.34
N GLY A 15 -15.84 -19.82 0.38
CA GLY A 15 -15.26 -19.27 1.60
C GLY A 15 -14.29 -20.21 2.31
N ALA A 16 -13.95 -21.37 1.74
CA ALA A 16 -12.99 -22.29 2.33
C ALA A 16 -11.59 -21.67 2.38
N ILE A 17 -10.91 -21.75 3.53
CA ILE A 17 -9.51 -21.36 3.65
C ILE A 17 -8.66 -22.37 2.89
N LEU A 18 -7.94 -21.89 1.89
CA LEU A 18 -7.02 -22.67 1.06
C LEU A 18 -5.60 -22.66 1.65
N SER A 19 -5.19 -21.55 2.25
CA SER A 19 -3.87 -21.38 2.85
C SER A 19 -3.81 -20.21 3.81
N SER A 20 -2.80 -20.20 4.68
CA SER A 20 -2.44 -19.11 5.57
C SER A 20 -0.95 -19.19 5.92
N LEU A 21 -0.38 -18.08 6.40
CA LEU A 21 1.00 -18.09 6.89
C LEU A 21 1.16 -19.00 8.13
N PRO A 22 2.35 -19.61 8.33
CA PRO A 22 2.63 -20.44 9.51
C PRO A 22 2.47 -19.67 10.84
N SER A 23 2.87 -18.40 10.86
CA SER A 23 2.55 -17.43 11.93
C SER A 23 1.60 -16.38 11.34
N ASN A 24 0.30 -16.68 11.30
CA ASN A 24 -0.69 -15.76 10.73
C ASN A 24 -1.12 -14.65 11.70
N VAL A 25 -0.91 -14.82 13.02
CA VAL A 25 -1.42 -13.90 14.05
C VAL A 25 -0.70 -12.54 14.07
N GLU A 26 0.44 -12.45 13.41
CA GLU A 26 1.30 -11.26 13.46
C GLU A 26 0.90 -10.15 12.48
N ALA A 27 0.20 -10.48 11.40
CA ALA A 27 -0.19 -9.51 10.38
C ALA A 27 -1.64 -9.07 10.60
N SER A 28 -1.82 -7.93 11.26
CA SER A 28 -3.13 -7.32 11.47
C SER A 28 -3.24 -6.02 10.69
N ALA A 29 -3.82 -6.08 9.49
CA ALA A 29 -3.94 -4.93 8.61
C ALA A 29 -4.85 -3.84 9.21
N ILE A 30 -4.38 -2.59 9.18
CA ILE A 30 -5.17 -1.41 9.60
C ILE A 30 -5.90 -0.80 8.40
N ILE A 31 -5.33 -0.98 7.20
CA ILE A 31 -5.81 -0.42 5.94
C ILE A 31 -5.90 -1.50 4.85
N PRO A 32 -6.68 -1.29 3.77
CA PRO A 32 -6.72 -2.23 2.64
C PRO A 32 -5.31 -2.47 2.08
N PRO A 33 -4.98 -3.73 1.72
CA PRO A 33 -3.69 -4.03 1.12
C PRO A 33 -3.57 -3.42 -0.28
N THR A 34 -2.33 -3.15 -0.67
CA THR A 34 -1.97 -2.86 -2.05
C THR A 34 -1.55 -4.16 -2.70
N ILE A 35 -2.17 -4.49 -3.84
CA ILE A 35 -1.79 -5.62 -4.67
C ILE A 35 -1.18 -5.06 -5.95
N VAL A 36 0.07 -5.42 -6.23
CA VAL A 36 0.82 -4.98 -7.42
C VAL A 36 1.87 -6.01 -7.80
N ASN A 37 2.35 -5.94 -9.04
CA ASN A 37 3.46 -6.75 -9.54
C ASN A 37 4.78 -6.00 -9.32
N LEU A 38 5.55 -6.40 -8.30
CA LEU A 38 6.79 -5.73 -7.88
C LEU A 38 8.03 -6.28 -8.59
N ASP A 39 7.97 -7.51 -9.11
CA ASP A 39 9.14 -8.24 -9.60
C ASP A 39 8.95 -8.95 -10.95
N ASN A 40 7.78 -8.77 -11.57
CA ASN A 40 7.40 -9.39 -12.83
C ASN A 40 7.35 -10.94 -12.80
N SER A 41 7.16 -11.53 -11.62
CA SER A 41 7.02 -12.98 -11.46
C SER A 41 5.64 -13.53 -11.86
N GLY A 42 4.67 -12.64 -12.12
CA GLY A 42 3.31 -13.00 -12.55
C GLY A 42 2.36 -13.41 -11.42
N GLY A 43 2.85 -13.45 -10.18
CA GLY A 43 2.00 -13.52 -8.97
C GLY A 43 1.63 -12.11 -8.48
N PRO A 44 0.59 -11.95 -7.65
CA PRO A 44 0.39 -10.70 -6.93
C PRO A 44 1.34 -10.65 -5.73
N GLU A 45 2.17 -9.61 -5.67
CA GLU A 45 2.76 -9.19 -4.40
C GLU A 45 1.73 -8.34 -3.65
N ILE A 46 1.72 -8.52 -2.34
CA ILE A 46 0.76 -7.92 -1.43
C ILE A 46 1.54 -7.12 -0.41
N ALA A 47 1.31 -5.82 -0.37
CA ALA A 47 1.85 -4.93 0.65
C ALA A 47 0.74 -4.46 1.57
N LEU A 48 1.01 -4.42 2.88
CA LEU A 48 0.08 -3.88 3.85
C LEU A 48 0.80 -3.19 5.01
N VAL A 49 0.11 -2.21 5.59
CA VAL A 49 0.48 -1.62 6.88
C VAL A 49 -0.51 -2.07 7.93
N GLY A 50 0.03 -2.54 9.04
CA GLY A 50 -0.73 -3.15 10.12
C GLY A 50 -0.06 -2.99 11.47
N THR A 51 -0.52 -3.76 12.45
CA THR A 51 0.17 -3.91 13.74
C THR A 51 0.91 -5.24 13.80
N CYS A 52 2.05 -5.26 14.48
CA CYS A 52 2.76 -6.48 14.87
C CYS A 52 3.25 -6.42 16.31
N THR A 53 3.46 -7.60 16.91
CA THR A 53 4.05 -7.71 18.25
C THR A 53 5.57 -7.75 18.14
N VAL A 54 6.26 -6.93 18.92
CA VAL A 54 7.71 -6.99 19.11
C VAL A 54 8.03 -7.14 20.60
N GLN A 55 9.21 -7.64 20.92
CA GLN A 55 9.70 -7.70 22.30
C GLN A 55 10.69 -6.55 22.52
N ASP A 56 10.52 -5.78 23.59
CA ASP A 56 11.49 -4.76 24.00
C ASP A 56 12.73 -5.37 24.67
N VAL A 57 13.70 -4.53 25.02
CA VAL A 57 14.98 -4.98 25.58
C VAL A 57 14.84 -5.60 26.98
N GLU A 58 13.77 -5.27 27.70
CA GLU A 58 13.40 -5.86 28.99
C GLU A 58 12.55 -7.14 28.86
N GLY A 59 12.19 -7.51 27.63
CA GLY A 59 11.43 -8.72 27.36
C GLY A 59 9.91 -8.55 27.36
N HIS A 60 9.39 -7.33 27.47
CA HIS A 60 7.95 -7.07 27.40
C HIS A 60 7.47 -7.04 25.96
N LEU A 61 6.25 -7.56 25.74
CA LEU A 61 5.61 -7.54 24.43
C LEU A 61 4.96 -6.17 24.19
N GLN A 62 5.30 -5.56 23.06
CA GLN A 62 4.80 -4.27 22.60
C GLN A 62 4.09 -4.43 21.25
N GLN A 63 2.96 -3.74 21.09
CA GLN A 63 2.32 -3.60 19.79
C GLN A 63 2.96 -2.43 19.05
N ARG A 64 3.35 -2.65 17.79
CA ARG A 64 3.97 -1.65 16.92
C ARG A 64 3.29 -1.62 15.58
N THR A 65 3.41 -0.50 14.88
CA THR A 65 3.07 -0.42 13.45
C THR A 65 4.13 -1.15 12.66
N CYS A 66 3.72 -2.01 11.74
CA CYS A 66 4.62 -2.78 10.92
C CYS A 66 4.12 -2.78 9.48
N SER A 67 5.06 -2.69 8.55
CA SER A 67 4.80 -2.92 7.13
C SER A 67 5.22 -4.32 6.76
N PHE A 68 4.39 -4.96 5.94
CA PHE A 68 4.58 -6.32 5.53
C PHE A 68 4.47 -6.45 4.02
N GLY A 69 5.22 -7.41 3.48
CA GLY A 69 5.12 -7.85 2.11
C GLY A 69 4.92 -9.34 2.03
N PHE A 70 4.09 -9.78 1.10
CA PHE A 70 3.82 -11.18 0.83
C PHE A 70 3.83 -11.44 -0.68
N ALA A 71 4.21 -12.66 -1.06
CA ALA A 71 4.04 -13.15 -2.42
C ALA A 71 3.05 -14.32 -2.39
N GLY A 72 2.07 -14.27 -3.28
CA GLY A 72 1.26 -15.43 -3.64
C GLY A 72 1.93 -16.21 -4.76
N ASP A 73 1.90 -17.54 -4.68
CA ASP A 73 2.33 -18.38 -5.79
C ASP A 73 1.25 -18.35 -6.91
N PRO A 74 1.61 -18.09 -8.18
CA PRO A 74 0.62 -18.06 -9.27
C PRO A 74 0.09 -19.45 -9.66
N ALA A 75 0.79 -20.53 -9.32
CA ALA A 75 0.47 -21.91 -9.64
C ALA A 75 -0.17 -22.67 -8.46
N THR A 76 0.05 -22.23 -7.22
CA THR A 76 -0.47 -22.88 -6.01
C THR A 76 -1.14 -21.88 -5.07
N PRO A 77 -2.04 -22.28 -4.16
CA PRO A 77 -2.60 -21.36 -3.17
C PRO A 77 -1.60 -21.05 -2.04
N GLU A 78 -0.30 -21.11 -2.27
CA GLU A 78 0.71 -20.83 -1.24
C GLU A 78 0.95 -19.32 -1.10
N ILE A 79 1.22 -18.89 0.14
CA ILE A 79 1.61 -17.53 0.46
C ILE A 79 2.86 -17.55 1.32
N ARG A 80 3.80 -16.66 1.02
CA ARG A 80 5.05 -16.51 1.78
C ARG A 80 5.30 -15.05 2.14
N THR A 81 5.99 -14.84 3.26
CA THR A 81 6.46 -13.52 3.67
C THR A 81 7.67 -13.11 2.82
N LEU A 82 7.64 -11.87 2.32
CA LEU A 82 8.76 -11.21 1.65
C LEU A 82 9.54 -10.36 2.64
N TRP A 83 8.86 -9.46 3.34
CA TRP A 83 9.44 -8.63 4.38
C TRP A 83 8.47 -8.38 5.52
N ARG A 84 9.06 -8.03 6.66
CA ARG A 84 8.40 -7.50 7.85
C ARG A 84 9.31 -6.43 8.43
N GLU A 85 8.85 -5.19 8.42
CA GLU A 85 9.58 -4.05 8.97
C GLU A 85 8.74 -3.41 10.06
N VAL A 86 9.38 -3.17 11.20
CA VAL A 86 8.78 -2.47 12.34
C VAL A 86 9.01 -0.99 12.10
N SER A 87 7.95 -0.18 12.10
CA SER A 87 8.11 1.27 12.02
C SER A 87 8.86 1.75 13.27
N ASP A 88 9.83 2.63 13.06
CA ASP A 88 10.59 3.26 14.15
C ASP A 88 9.69 4.12 15.04
N ASN A 89 8.53 4.55 14.54
CA ASN A 89 7.55 5.25 15.33
C ASN A 89 6.67 4.27 16.15
N VAL A 90 6.24 4.73 17.32
CA VAL A 90 5.33 4.02 18.22
C VAL A 90 3.86 4.33 17.92
N THR A 91 3.57 5.34 17.11
CA THR A 91 2.19 5.68 16.75
C THR A 91 1.64 4.72 15.70
N SER A 92 0.37 4.36 15.85
CA SER A 92 -0.39 3.59 14.86
C SER A 92 -0.68 4.49 13.66
N SER A 93 0.29 4.69 12.77
CA SER A 93 0.15 5.55 11.60
C SER A 93 0.83 4.91 10.42
N GLY A 94 0.13 4.90 9.29
CA GLY A 94 0.74 4.55 8.04
C GLY A 94 -0.23 3.99 7.03
N GLY A 95 0.29 3.82 5.83
CA GLY A 95 -0.47 3.30 4.73
C GLY A 95 0.41 3.02 3.54
N VAL A 96 -0.18 2.38 2.55
CA VAL A 96 0.53 1.93 1.35
C VAL A 96 -0.34 2.16 0.11
N ALA A 97 0.31 2.40 -1.02
CA ALA A 97 -0.24 2.43 -2.35
C ALA A 97 0.84 1.94 -3.33
N GLY A 98 0.50 1.74 -4.59
CA GLY A 98 1.46 1.41 -5.63
C GLY A 98 1.31 2.32 -6.84
N PHE A 99 2.39 2.48 -7.59
CA PHE A 99 2.42 3.12 -8.90
C PHE A 99 3.74 2.78 -9.60
N ASP A 100 3.72 2.64 -10.92
CA ASP A 100 4.92 2.51 -11.77
C ASP A 100 5.38 3.94 -12.11
N PHE A 101 6.29 4.48 -11.31
CA PHE A 101 6.76 5.87 -11.44
C PHE A 101 7.73 6.05 -12.62
N GLU A 102 8.41 4.98 -13.04
CA GLU A 102 9.45 5.03 -14.09
C GLU A 102 8.89 4.67 -15.48
N GLY A 103 7.69 4.11 -15.53
CA GLY A 103 7.00 3.67 -16.74
C GLY A 103 7.61 2.42 -17.37
N ASP A 104 8.20 1.53 -16.57
CA ASP A 104 8.92 0.34 -17.04
C ASP A 104 8.08 -0.95 -16.95
N GLY A 105 6.87 -0.86 -16.39
CA GLY A 105 5.94 -1.95 -16.20
C GLY A 105 6.04 -2.65 -14.85
N TRP A 106 6.99 -2.25 -13.99
CA TRP A 106 7.12 -2.71 -12.61
C TRP A 106 6.55 -1.63 -11.69
N TYR A 107 5.87 -2.06 -10.64
CA TYR A 107 5.25 -1.11 -9.72
C TYR A 107 6.17 -0.88 -8.52
N GLU A 108 6.27 0.38 -8.10
CA GLU A 108 6.85 0.75 -6.82
C GLU A 108 5.77 0.78 -5.74
N LEU A 109 6.19 0.55 -4.50
CA LEU A 109 5.35 0.77 -3.32
C LEU A 109 5.60 2.15 -2.74
N VAL A 110 4.54 2.92 -2.61
CA VAL A 110 4.53 4.15 -1.81
C VAL A 110 4.02 3.81 -0.43
N GLN A 111 4.88 3.92 0.57
CA GLN A 111 4.55 3.64 1.95
C GLN A 111 4.80 4.86 2.82
N CYS A 112 3.95 5.09 3.80
CA CYS A 112 4.20 6.09 4.81
C CYS A 112 4.01 5.53 6.21
N ASP A 113 4.69 6.14 7.17
CA ASP A 113 4.39 6.05 8.60
C ASP A 113 4.06 7.44 9.16
N ALA A 114 4.25 7.63 10.46
CA ALA A 114 4.01 8.90 11.14
C ALA A 114 5.06 10.00 10.85
N SER A 115 6.25 9.63 10.40
CA SER A 115 7.42 10.51 10.26
C SER A 115 7.96 10.59 8.83
N GLU A 116 7.73 9.57 8.01
CA GLU A 116 8.26 9.50 6.65
C GLU A 116 7.20 8.99 5.67
N LEU A 117 7.28 9.51 4.44
CA LEU A 117 6.75 8.90 3.22
C LEU A 117 7.95 8.43 2.39
N ALA A 118 7.91 7.22 1.85
CA ALA A 118 8.95 6.69 0.97
C ALA A 118 8.35 5.84 -0.17
N ALA A 119 8.98 5.92 -1.34
CA ALA A 119 8.72 5.04 -2.48
C ALA A 119 9.83 4.00 -2.62
N PHE A 120 9.46 2.74 -2.85
CA PHE A 120 10.36 1.59 -2.89
C PHE A 120 10.17 0.76 -4.17
N ALA A 121 11.26 0.49 -4.88
CA ALA A 121 11.30 -0.39 -6.04
C ALA A 121 11.72 -1.82 -5.67
N GLY A 122 11.06 -2.79 -6.28
CA GLY A 122 11.40 -4.21 -6.21
C GLY A 122 11.29 -4.85 -4.82
N LEU A 123 11.57 -6.15 -4.76
CA LEU A 123 11.51 -6.93 -3.50
C LEU A 123 12.59 -6.55 -2.49
N GLU A 124 13.72 -6.04 -2.97
CA GLU A 124 14.81 -5.54 -2.13
C GLU A 124 14.50 -4.17 -1.52
N ARG A 125 13.37 -3.55 -1.92
CA ARG A 125 12.87 -2.27 -1.44
C ARG A 125 13.92 -1.17 -1.58
N GLN A 126 14.46 -1.03 -2.79
CA GLN A 126 15.34 0.09 -3.11
C GLN A 126 14.55 1.39 -2.99
N ARG A 127 14.98 2.29 -2.12
CA ARG A 127 14.32 3.59 -1.93
C ARG A 127 14.58 4.50 -3.12
N LEU A 128 13.52 4.91 -3.82
CA LEU A 128 13.59 5.85 -4.95
C LEU A 128 13.35 7.30 -4.51
N PHE A 129 12.43 7.50 -3.58
CA PHE A 129 12.00 8.81 -3.08
C PHE A 129 11.73 8.73 -1.58
N SER A 130 11.98 9.81 -0.85
CA SER A 130 11.40 9.99 0.48
C SER A 130 11.22 11.45 0.86
N ALA A 131 10.26 11.68 1.76
CA ALA A 131 9.95 12.99 2.30
C ALA A 131 9.54 12.88 3.78
N PRO A 132 9.92 13.86 4.62
CA PRO A 132 9.46 13.92 5.99
C PRO A 132 7.98 14.29 6.06
N ARG A 133 7.29 13.78 7.07
CA ARG A 133 5.94 14.20 7.46
C ARG A 133 5.78 14.14 8.98
N ALA A 134 4.68 14.66 9.48
CA ALA A 134 4.28 14.47 10.87
C ALA A 134 2.80 14.09 10.95
N SER A 135 2.50 12.88 11.39
CA SER A 135 1.13 12.39 11.49
C SER A 135 0.97 11.41 12.63
N THR A 136 -0.16 11.42 13.33
CA THR A 136 -0.56 10.30 14.21
C THR A 136 -1.76 9.51 13.68
N SER A 137 -2.36 9.92 12.56
CA SER A 137 -3.49 9.22 11.95
C SER A 137 -3.16 7.80 11.44
N ALA A 138 -3.91 6.82 11.96
CA ALA A 138 -3.86 5.39 11.60
C ALA A 138 -4.35 5.06 10.19
N PHE A 139 -5.10 5.96 9.56
CA PHE A 139 -5.70 5.76 8.25
C PHE A 139 -5.13 6.70 7.20
N SER A 140 -3.88 7.14 7.41
CA SER A 140 -3.16 7.93 6.42
C SER A 140 -2.59 7.01 5.34
N ALA A 141 -3.16 7.05 4.15
CA ALA A 141 -2.60 6.34 3.01
C ALA A 141 -2.33 7.29 1.84
N PRO A 142 -1.21 7.10 1.11
CA PRO A 142 -0.90 7.90 -0.05
C PRO A 142 -1.93 7.69 -1.15
N VAL A 143 -2.17 8.76 -1.91
CA VAL A 143 -2.96 8.78 -3.14
C VAL A 143 -2.00 9.14 -4.27
N ILE A 144 -2.10 8.43 -5.40
CA ILE A 144 -1.34 8.75 -6.61
C ILE A 144 -2.30 9.25 -7.68
N ALA A 145 -2.13 10.49 -8.12
CA ALA A 145 -2.94 11.07 -9.17
C ALA A 145 -2.19 12.21 -9.86
N ASP A 146 -2.56 12.50 -11.10
CA ASP A 146 -2.24 13.75 -11.76
C ASP A 146 -3.17 14.83 -11.19
N THR A 147 -2.62 15.72 -10.36
CA THR A 147 -3.39 16.68 -9.55
C THR A 147 -3.50 18.06 -10.17
N ASP A 148 -2.58 18.41 -11.06
CA ASP A 148 -2.53 19.71 -11.73
C ASP A 148 -2.73 19.66 -13.26
N SER A 149 -2.95 18.45 -13.80
CA SER A 149 -3.16 18.16 -15.22
C SER A 149 -1.95 18.47 -16.12
N ASP A 150 -0.74 18.31 -15.59
CA ASP A 150 0.50 18.40 -16.39
C ASP A 150 0.89 17.08 -17.07
N GLY A 151 0.14 16.00 -16.80
CA GLY A 151 0.37 14.67 -17.35
C GLY A 151 1.39 13.84 -16.58
N ARG A 152 1.75 14.22 -15.36
CA ARG A 152 2.63 13.48 -14.45
C ARG A 152 1.88 13.03 -13.21
N ALA A 153 2.45 12.08 -12.49
CA ALA A 153 1.92 11.65 -11.22
C ALA A 153 2.38 12.60 -10.10
N GLU A 154 1.48 12.83 -9.14
CA GLU A 154 1.83 13.31 -7.81
C GLU A 154 1.45 12.29 -6.74
N ILE A 155 2.20 12.30 -5.65
CA ILE A 155 1.82 11.65 -4.40
C ILE A 155 1.15 12.69 -3.49
N VAL A 156 -0.09 12.43 -3.10
CA VAL A 156 -0.85 13.25 -2.15
C VAL A 156 -0.95 12.52 -0.81
N LEU A 157 -0.66 13.23 0.28
CA LEU A 157 -0.69 12.67 1.63
C LEU A 157 -1.14 13.69 2.68
N ALA A 158 -1.94 13.28 3.65
CA ALA A 158 -2.35 14.15 4.75
C ALA A 158 -1.25 14.33 5.81
N GLN A 159 -1.23 15.48 6.48
CA GLN A 159 -0.37 15.80 7.62
C GLN A 159 -1.20 16.49 8.69
N ASP A 160 -1.31 15.87 9.87
CA ASP A 160 -2.04 16.41 11.03
C ASP A 160 -1.11 17.04 12.09
N GLY A 161 0.20 16.96 11.86
CA GLY A 161 1.25 17.45 12.77
C GLY A 161 1.58 16.50 13.91
N GLY A 162 0.72 15.52 14.18
CA GLY A 162 0.95 14.49 15.18
C GLY A 162 1.36 15.05 16.54
N VAL A 163 2.64 14.87 16.89
CA VAL A 163 3.24 15.31 18.17
C VAL A 163 4.25 16.46 18.03
N ILE A 164 4.47 16.98 16.81
CA ILE A 164 5.39 18.09 16.55
C ILE A 164 4.70 19.24 15.79
N PRO A 165 5.02 20.50 16.09
CA PRO A 165 4.41 21.62 15.40
C PRO A 165 4.90 21.72 13.95
N VAL A 166 4.00 21.48 13.01
CA VAL A 166 4.19 21.70 11.56
C VAL A 166 2.91 22.27 10.95
N ASN A 167 2.99 22.76 9.71
CA ASN A 167 1.79 23.12 8.96
C ASN A 167 0.95 21.87 8.67
N GLN A 168 -0.30 21.88 9.12
CA GLN A 168 -1.25 20.81 8.89
C GLN A 168 -1.93 20.99 7.53
N GLY A 169 -2.26 19.90 6.85
CA GLY A 169 -2.91 19.94 5.55
C GLY A 169 -2.56 18.76 4.66
N LEU A 170 -2.51 19.02 3.36
CA LEU A 170 -2.10 18.05 2.34
C LEU A 170 -0.67 18.38 1.90
N LEU A 171 0.16 17.36 1.87
CA LEU A 171 1.46 17.37 1.19
C LEU A 171 1.23 16.80 -0.21
N VAL A 172 1.76 17.48 -1.21
CA VAL A 172 1.72 17.06 -2.62
C VAL A 172 3.15 17.04 -3.12
N PHE A 173 3.60 15.89 -3.61
CA PHE A 173 4.94 15.66 -4.11
C PHE A 173 4.86 15.28 -5.58
N GLY A 174 5.73 15.83 -6.41
CA GLY A 174 5.82 15.48 -7.83
C GLY A 174 7.27 15.61 -8.31
N GLU A 175 7.65 14.74 -9.25
CA GLU A 175 8.94 14.78 -9.93
C GLU A 175 8.75 14.53 -11.45
N THR A 176 9.78 14.03 -12.14
CA THR A 176 9.66 13.55 -13.52
C THR A 176 9.13 12.11 -13.55
N TRP A 177 7.97 11.90 -12.92
CA TRP A 177 7.31 10.60 -12.86
C TRP A 177 6.40 10.36 -14.07
N ALA A 178 6.15 9.10 -14.37
CA ALA A 178 5.21 8.67 -15.40
C ALA A 178 3.80 9.22 -15.14
N GLY A 179 3.00 9.34 -16.21
CA GLY A 179 1.69 9.99 -16.13
C GLY A 179 0.66 9.15 -15.37
N ALA A 180 -0.05 9.76 -14.41
CA ALA A 180 -1.12 9.10 -13.67
C ALA A 180 -2.51 9.50 -14.17
N ARG A 181 -3.53 8.79 -13.67
CA ARG A 181 -4.93 9.23 -13.79
C ARG A 181 -5.18 10.42 -12.88
N ARG A 182 -6.13 11.30 -13.23
CA ARG A 182 -6.52 12.44 -12.39
C ARG A 182 -7.52 12.10 -11.29
N ILE A 183 -7.69 10.81 -11.00
CA ILE A 183 -8.77 10.34 -10.14
C ILE A 183 -8.35 9.20 -9.23
N TRP A 184 -8.66 9.39 -7.95
CA TRP A 184 -8.62 8.38 -6.90
C TRP A 184 -9.83 8.61 -5.99
N ASN A 185 -10.95 7.94 -6.26
CA ASN A 185 -12.25 8.35 -5.72
C ASN A 185 -12.60 7.74 -4.36
N GLN A 186 -11.85 6.74 -3.87
CA GLN A 186 -12.16 6.03 -2.63
C GLN A 186 -10.93 5.40 -1.98
N PHE A 187 -11.09 5.00 -0.72
CA PHE A 187 -10.00 4.44 0.08
C PHE A 187 -9.45 3.11 -0.48
N ASP A 188 -10.35 2.23 -0.93
CA ASP A 188 -10.02 0.96 -1.60
C ASP A 188 -10.10 1.12 -3.12
N TYR A 189 -9.29 2.03 -3.65
CA TYR A 189 -9.27 2.33 -5.08
C TYR A 189 -8.73 1.16 -5.88
N HIS A 190 -9.33 0.92 -7.05
CA HIS A 190 -8.84 -0.01 -8.06
C HIS A 190 -9.40 0.46 -9.39
N ILE A 191 -8.59 0.42 -10.45
CA ILE A 191 -8.82 1.17 -11.70
C ILE A 191 -10.24 1.02 -12.30
N THR A 192 -10.88 -0.14 -12.10
CA THR A 192 -12.16 -0.50 -12.70
C THR A 192 -13.37 0.13 -11.99
N ASN A 193 -13.21 0.65 -10.76
CA ASN A 193 -14.30 1.18 -9.95
C ASN A 193 -14.80 2.57 -10.41
N VAL A 194 -13.96 3.33 -11.10
CA VAL A 194 -14.26 4.70 -11.56
C VAL A 194 -13.54 4.99 -12.87
N ARG A 195 -14.22 5.67 -13.80
CA ARG A 195 -13.63 6.15 -15.06
C ARG A 195 -12.89 7.47 -14.88
N GLU A 196 -12.05 7.83 -15.85
CA GLU A 196 -11.21 9.04 -15.79
C GLU A 196 -12.04 10.32 -15.65
N ASN A 197 -13.26 10.31 -16.17
CA ASN A 197 -14.22 11.41 -16.06
C ASN A 197 -15.13 11.33 -14.82
N GLY A 198 -14.80 10.49 -13.83
CA GLY A 198 -15.58 10.34 -12.59
C GLY A 198 -16.85 9.49 -12.71
N VAL A 199 -17.18 8.98 -13.89
CA VAL A 199 -18.35 8.11 -14.06
C VAL A 199 -18.10 6.76 -13.40
N ILE A 200 -18.99 6.37 -12.49
CA ILE A 200 -19.01 5.05 -11.87
C ILE A 200 -19.63 4.05 -12.87
N PRO A 201 -18.93 2.97 -13.26
CA PRO A 201 -19.51 1.95 -14.14
C PRO A 201 -20.73 1.29 -13.51
N ARG A 202 -21.81 1.14 -14.29
CA ARG A 202 -23.00 0.39 -13.85
C ARG A 202 -22.67 -1.07 -13.50
N PHE A 203 -21.71 -1.65 -14.22
CA PHE A 203 -21.16 -2.97 -13.97
C PHE A 203 -19.65 -2.83 -13.99
N GLU A 204 -19.05 -2.97 -12.81
CA GLU A 204 -17.61 -2.99 -12.68
C GLU A 204 -17.05 -4.26 -13.30
N ARG A 205 -15.96 -4.13 -14.05
CA ARG A 205 -15.22 -5.31 -14.49
C ARG A 205 -14.41 -5.85 -13.31
N PRO A 206 -14.29 -7.17 -13.14
CA PRO A 206 -13.47 -7.73 -12.07
C PRO A 206 -12.00 -7.27 -12.18
N HIS A 207 -11.54 -6.39 -11.28
CA HIS A 207 -10.17 -5.85 -11.31
C HIS A 207 -9.11 -6.96 -11.27
N TRP A 208 -9.41 -8.08 -10.59
CA TRP A 208 -8.53 -9.26 -10.50
C TRP A 208 -8.37 -10.02 -11.83
N LEU A 209 -9.26 -9.83 -12.80
CA LEU A 209 -9.13 -10.38 -14.16
C LEU A 209 -8.57 -9.38 -15.18
N GLU A 210 -8.44 -8.11 -14.79
CA GLU A 210 -7.90 -7.05 -15.65
C GLU A 210 -6.42 -6.81 -15.30
N LEU A 211 -6.14 -6.03 -14.26
CA LEU A 211 -4.77 -5.72 -13.83
C LEU A 211 -4.25 -6.61 -12.71
N ASN A 212 -5.15 -7.32 -12.02
CA ASN A 212 -4.82 -8.03 -10.79
C ASN A 212 -4.12 -7.14 -9.76
N ALA A 213 -4.62 -5.92 -9.60
CA ALA A 213 -4.01 -4.90 -8.77
C ALA A 213 -5.03 -4.04 -8.02
N THR A 214 -4.64 -3.55 -6.85
CA THR A 214 -5.44 -2.64 -6.00
C THR A 214 -4.57 -1.51 -5.49
N ARG A 215 -5.20 -0.37 -5.18
CA ARG A 215 -4.54 0.86 -4.71
C ARG A 215 -3.41 1.30 -5.65
N THR A 216 -3.66 1.21 -6.95
CA THR A 216 -2.73 1.58 -8.02
C THR A 216 -3.48 1.84 -9.33
N THR A 217 -2.78 2.41 -10.31
CA THR A 217 -3.17 2.51 -11.71
C THR A 217 -1.92 2.36 -12.58
N PRO A 218 -2.00 1.75 -13.78
CA PRO A 218 -0.90 1.76 -14.73
C PRO A 218 -0.67 3.20 -15.21
N PRO A 219 0.56 3.52 -15.62
CA PRO A 219 0.90 4.83 -16.15
C PRO A 219 0.20 5.06 -17.49
N GLN A 220 -0.28 6.28 -17.72
CA GLN A 220 -0.91 6.69 -18.97
C GLN A 220 0.12 6.95 -20.08
N CYS A 221 1.32 7.37 -19.69
CA CYS A 221 2.44 7.70 -20.57
C CYS A 221 3.75 7.69 -19.77
N ARG A 222 4.87 7.69 -20.49
CA ARG A 222 6.21 7.89 -19.95
C ARG A 222 6.66 9.32 -20.16
#